data_AF-A0A2I0CTA8-F1
#
_entry.id   AF-A0A2I0CTA8-F1
#
_cell.length_a   1.000
_cell.length_b   1.000
_cell.length_c   1.000
_cell.angle_alpha   90.00
_cell.angle_beta   90.00
_cell.angle_gamma   90.00
#
_symmetry.space_group_name_H-M   'P 1'
#
loop_
_entity.id
_entity.type
_entity.pdbx_description
1 polymer ?
#
loop_
_entity_poly.entity_id
_entity_poly.type
_entity_poly.pdbx_seq_one_letter_code
_entity_poly.pdbx_strand_id
1 'polypeptide(L)'
;MTEQTQDAKTVEQLQDEIQKLKDKNTQLLSEKRAAVAQRDEMAEKLAAAEKQRDETTARLDYLTIQLPRDEILQAAAVEDSAEILWRELSHHVDVVRGDDGQDYFHDKEGKRLEHQGQPVTLTVKGLNALYDSGAVKTIGRLLKSSGATGGGATGAGRAYHTTDKVPTAKPSGFGLR
;
A
#
# COMPACT_ATOMS: atom_id res chain seq x y z
N MET A 1 26.68 72.67 -28.16
CA MET A 1 26.62 72.82 -26.70
C MET A 1 25.16 72.88 -26.34
N THR A 2 24.60 71.77 -25.88
CA THR A 2 23.17 71.60 -25.60
C THR A 2 22.86 72.13 -24.21
N GLU A 3 22.16 73.26 -24.18
CA GLU A 3 21.66 73.89 -22.96
C GLU A 3 20.71 72.94 -22.22
N GLN A 4 21.08 72.60 -20.99
CA GLN A 4 20.18 71.97 -20.03
C GLN A 4 19.34 73.09 -19.40
N THR A 5 18.14 73.30 -19.93
CA THR A 5 17.11 74.08 -19.24
C THR A 5 16.57 73.22 -18.10
N GLN A 6 17.09 73.41 -16.89
CA GLN A 6 16.43 72.92 -15.68
C GLN A 6 15.23 73.82 -15.40
N ASP A 7 14.03 73.35 -15.76
CA ASP A 7 12.77 73.95 -15.32
C ASP A 7 12.72 73.95 -13.78
N ALA A 8 12.91 75.11 -13.18
CA ALA A 8 12.76 75.30 -11.75
C ALA A 8 11.27 75.23 -11.40
N LYS A 9 10.80 74.03 -11.01
CA LYS A 9 9.44 73.84 -10.49
C LYS A 9 9.21 74.77 -9.30
N THR A 10 8.06 75.43 -9.28
CA THR A 10 7.67 76.27 -8.13
C THR A 10 7.46 75.40 -6.89
N VAL A 11 7.65 75.99 -5.70
CA VAL A 11 7.51 75.28 -4.41
C VAL A 11 6.18 74.56 -4.28
N GLU A 12 5.09 75.15 -4.81
CA GLU A 12 3.75 74.54 -4.84
C GLU A 12 3.70 73.29 -5.73
N GLN A 13 4.32 73.30 -6.92
CA GLN A 13 4.39 72.14 -7.81
C GLN A 13 5.17 70.98 -7.15
N LEU A 14 6.22 71.29 -6.40
CA LEU A 14 6.97 70.29 -5.64
C LEU A 14 6.14 69.71 -4.47
N GLN A 15 5.32 70.53 -3.80
CA GLN A 15 4.42 70.07 -2.74
C GLN A 15 3.33 69.14 -3.28
N ASP A 16 2.73 69.47 -4.42
CA ASP A 16 1.73 68.63 -5.09
C ASP A 16 2.34 67.29 -5.56
N GLU A 17 3.54 67.31 -6.12
CA GLU A 17 4.25 66.08 -6.50
C GLU A 17 4.60 65.21 -5.29
N ILE A 18 5.04 65.80 -4.17
CA ILE A 18 5.30 65.08 -2.93
C ILE A 18 4.02 64.42 -2.41
N GLN A 19 2.89 65.13 -2.44
CA GLN A 19 1.62 64.56 -1.99
C GLN A 19 1.18 63.41 -2.89
N LYS A 20 1.25 63.58 -4.22
CA LYS A 20 0.95 62.53 -5.20
C LYS A 20 1.83 61.29 -5.03
N LEU A 21 3.13 61.49 -4.74
CA LEU A 21 4.05 60.38 -4.48
C LEU A 21 3.73 59.67 -3.16
N LYS A 22 3.33 60.40 -2.11
CA LYS A 22 2.89 59.79 -0.84
C LYS A 22 1.63 58.96 -1.00
N ASP A 23 0.65 59.47 -1.74
CA ASP A 23 -0.61 58.77 -2.00
C ASP A 23 -0.35 57.49 -2.80
N LYS A 24 0.47 57.58 -3.86
CA LYS A 24 0.87 56.42 -4.66
C LYS A 24 1.70 55.41 -3.88
N ASN A 25 2.59 55.85 -3.00
CA ASN A 25 3.37 54.95 -2.14
C ASN A 25 2.46 54.21 -1.16
N THR A 26 1.48 54.91 -0.58
CA THR A 26 0.48 54.31 0.31
C THR A 26 -0.35 53.25 -0.41
N GLN A 27 -0.78 53.53 -1.65
CA GLN A 27 -1.47 52.56 -2.51
C GLN A 27 -0.59 51.34 -2.82
N LEU A 28 0.66 51.54 -3.24
CA LEU A 28 1.56 50.43 -3.54
C LEU A 28 1.87 49.57 -2.29
N LEU A 29 1.95 50.19 -1.12
CA LEU A 29 2.14 49.47 0.13
C LEU A 29 0.90 48.64 0.51
N SER A 30 -0.32 49.15 0.27
CA SER A 30 -1.54 48.38 0.51
C SER A 30 -1.66 47.20 -0.47
N GLU A 31 -1.40 47.44 -1.76
CA GLU A 31 -1.37 46.39 -2.79
C GLU A 31 -0.33 45.31 -2.48
N LYS A 32 0.89 45.70 -2.07
CA LYS A 32 1.93 44.76 -1.67
C LYS A 32 1.49 43.91 -0.47
N ARG A 33 0.86 44.51 0.54
CA ARG A 33 0.35 43.78 1.70
C ARG A 33 -0.75 42.79 1.30
N ALA A 34 -1.67 43.20 0.44
CA ALA A 34 -2.73 42.33 -0.06
C ALA A 34 -2.16 41.16 -0.88
N ALA A 35 -1.20 41.42 -1.76
CA ALA A 35 -0.54 40.38 -2.57
C ALA A 35 0.24 39.38 -1.70
N VAL A 36 0.92 39.83 -0.64
CA VAL A 36 1.60 38.96 0.32
C VAL A 36 0.60 38.08 1.06
N ALA A 37 -0.51 38.66 1.55
CA ALA A 37 -1.56 37.89 2.22
C ALA A 37 -2.16 36.81 1.30
N GLN A 38 -2.44 37.14 0.04
CA GLN A 38 -2.93 36.18 -0.96
C GLN A 38 -1.91 35.09 -1.26
N ARG A 39 -0.63 35.44 -1.39
CA ARG A 39 0.45 34.47 -1.60
C ARG A 39 0.52 33.48 -0.44
N ASP A 40 0.48 33.98 0.80
CA ASP A 40 0.59 33.16 2.00
C ASP A 40 -0.63 32.22 2.13
N GLU A 41 -1.85 32.72 1.87
CA GLU A 41 -3.07 31.91 1.81
C GLU A 41 -2.98 30.80 0.75
N MET A 42 -2.46 31.12 -0.45
CA MET A 42 -2.30 30.15 -1.53
C MET A 42 -1.22 29.11 -1.21
N ALA A 43 -0.14 29.50 -0.52
CA ALA A 43 0.90 28.59 -0.06
C ALA A 43 0.36 27.59 0.96
N GLU A 44 -0.46 28.05 1.91
CA GLU A 44 -1.13 27.17 2.88
C GLU A 44 -2.09 26.18 2.19
N LYS A 45 -2.89 26.66 1.23
CA LYS A 45 -3.79 25.79 0.44
C LYS A 45 -3.02 24.76 -0.37
N LEU A 46 -1.89 25.14 -0.98
CA LEU A 46 -1.05 24.22 -1.74
C LEU A 46 -0.49 23.12 -0.84
N ALA A 47 0.08 23.49 0.31
CA ALA A 47 0.62 22.52 1.27
C ALA A 47 -0.46 21.55 1.78
N ALA A 48 -1.68 22.04 2.04
CA ALA A 48 -2.81 21.20 2.43
C ALA A 48 -3.23 20.24 1.29
N ALA A 49 -3.28 20.71 0.05
CA ALA A 49 -3.63 19.89 -1.11
C ALA A 49 -2.58 18.82 -1.41
N GLU A 50 -1.30 19.14 -1.28
CA GLU A 50 -0.20 18.18 -1.43
C GLU A 50 -0.30 17.06 -0.38
N LYS A 51 -0.54 17.43 0.88
CA LYS A 51 -0.76 16.45 1.95
C LYS A 51 -1.95 15.53 1.66
N GLN A 52 -3.08 16.10 1.22
CA GLN A 52 -4.27 15.31 0.87
C GLN A 52 -4.02 14.38 -0.32
N ARG A 53 -3.29 14.84 -1.33
CA ARG A 53 -2.88 14.02 -2.49
C ARG A 53 -2.05 12.82 -2.02
N ASP A 54 -1.07 13.06 -1.15
CA ASP A 54 -0.17 12.00 -0.68
C ASP A 54 -0.92 10.96 0.17
N GLU A 55 -1.80 11.41 1.06
CA GLU A 55 -2.69 10.53 1.84
C GLU A 55 -3.61 9.70 0.94
N THR A 56 -4.19 10.33 -0.08
CA THR A 56 -5.08 9.66 -1.04
C THR A 56 -4.32 8.65 -1.89
N THR A 57 -3.11 8.99 -2.34
CA THR A 57 -2.25 8.11 -3.13
C THR A 57 -1.87 6.88 -2.31
N ALA A 58 -1.42 7.07 -1.07
CA ALA A 58 -1.10 5.97 -0.17
C ALA A 58 -2.32 5.08 0.11
N ARG A 59 -3.52 5.67 0.25
CA ARG A 59 -4.76 4.92 0.44
C ARG A 59 -5.15 4.12 -0.80
N LEU A 60 -4.97 4.68 -1.99
CA LEU A 60 -5.21 4.00 -3.26
C LEU A 60 -4.25 2.82 -3.44
N ASP A 61 -2.97 3.00 -3.15
CA ASP A 61 -1.98 1.93 -3.22
C ASP A 61 -2.31 0.79 -2.24
N TYR A 62 -2.71 1.13 -1.02
CA TYR A 62 -3.18 0.14 -0.05
C TYR A 62 -4.37 -0.66 -0.59
N LEU A 63 -5.41 0.01 -1.10
CA LEU A 63 -6.63 -0.66 -1.54
C LEU A 63 -6.46 -1.45 -2.84
N THR A 64 -5.64 -0.97 -3.77
CA THR A 64 -5.53 -1.54 -5.12
C THR A 64 -4.37 -2.51 -5.31
N ILE A 65 -3.41 -2.49 -4.38
CA ILE A 65 -2.20 -3.34 -4.44
C ILE A 65 -2.09 -4.16 -3.16
N GLN A 66 -1.97 -3.52 -1.98
CA GLN A 66 -1.61 -4.26 -0.76
C GLN A 66 -2.74 -5.16 -0.26
N LEU A 67 -3.96 -4.63 -0.13
CA LEU A 67 -5.09 -5.38 0.39
C LEU A 67 -5.40 -6.64 -0.43
N PRO A 68 -5.48 -6.62 -1.78
CA PRO A 68 -5.65 -7.84 -2.57
C PRO A 68 -4.52 -8.86 -2.37
N ARG A 69 -3.26 -8.40 -2.23
CA ARG A 69 -2.13 -9.30 -1.96
C ARG A 69 -2.26 -9.96 -0.59
N ASP A 70 -2.62 -9.19 0.42
CA ASP A 70 -2.82 -9.67 1.79
C ASP A 70 -3.95 -10.69 1.86
N GLU A 71 -5.07 -10.45 1.15
CA GLU A 71 -6.17 -11.40 1.06
C GLU A 71 -5.74 -12.74 0.44
N ILE A 72 -4.93 -12.71 -0.62
CA ILE A 72 -4.37 -13.91 -1.26
C ILE A 72 -3.44 -14.66 -0.31
N LEU A 73 -2.58 -13.92 0.41
CA LEU A 73 -1.65 -14.49 1.38
C LEU A 73 -2.39 -15.11 2.57
N GLN A 74 -3.41 -14.44 3.11
CA GLN A 74 -4.27 -14.97 4.17
C GLN A 74 -5.04 -16.21 3.71
N ALA A 75 -5.52 -16.22 2.46
CA ALA A 75 -6.20 -17.37 1.89
C ALA A 75 -5.25 -18.58 1.76
N ALA A 76 -4.00 -18.36 1.32
CA ALA A 76 -3.02 -19.42 1.10
C ALA A 76 -2.31 -19.89 2.37
N ALA A 77 -2.04 -18.98 3.31
CA ALA A 77 -1.24 -19.25 4.50
C ALA A 77 -2.02 -20.03 5.56
N VAL A 78 -1.31 -20.84 6.34
CA VAL A 78 -1.79 -21.41 7.61
C VAL A 78 -2.24 -20.26 8.53
N GLU A 79 -3.16 -20.54 9.46
CA GLU A 79 -3.72 -19.56 10.40
C GLU A 79 -2.60 -18.71 11.05
N ASP A 80 -2.84 -17.39 11.10
CA ASP A 80 -1.91 -16.36 11.61
C ASP A 80 -0.48 -16.35 11.01
N SER A 81 -0.28 -17.00 9.86
CA SER A 81 1.04 -17.15 9.23
C SER A 81 1.23 -16.31 7.97
N ALA A 82 0.24 -15.50 7.57
CA ALA A 82 0.27 -14.71 6.33
C ALA A 82 1.43 -13.71 6.30
N GLU A 83 1.71 -13.02 7.40
CA GLU A 83 2.82 -12.07 7.50
C GLU A 83 4.18 -12.78 7.42
N ILE A 84 4.31 -13.94 8.07
CA ILE A 84 5.53 -14.75 8.04
C ILE A 84 5.76 -15.30 6.62
N LEU A 85 4.69 -15.74 5.95
CA LEU A 85 4.73 -16.16 4.55
C LEU A 85 5.20 -15.03 3.65
N TRP A 86 4.65 -13.82 3.83
CA TRP A 86 5.05 -12.66 3.04
C TRP A 86 6.52 -12.30 3.24
N ARG A 87 6.98 -12.28 4.49
CA ARG A 87 8.39 -12.03 4.82
C ARG A 87 9.30 -13.06 4.19
N GLU A 88 8.93 -14.34 4.26
CA GLU A 88 9.74 -15.40 3.63
C GLU A 88 9.77 -15.23 2.10
N LEU A 89 8.63 -14.97 1.45
CA LEU A 89 8.57 -14.71 0.02
C LEU A 89 9.46 -13.54 -0.39
N SER A 90 9.39 -12.41 0.33
CA SER A 90 10.15 -11.21 0.00
C SER A 90 11.67 -11.38 0.16
N HIS A 91 12.14 -12.40 0.89
CA HIS A 91 13.56 -12.76 0.92
C HIS A 91 14.02 -13.47 -0.36
N HIS A 92 13.17 -14.24 -1.03
CA HIS A 92 13.57 -15.10 -2.15
C HIS A 92 13.11 -14.60 -3.52
N VAL A 93 11.99 -13.86 -3.56
CA VAL A 93 11.35 -13.42 -4.79
C VAL A 93 10.90 -11.98 -4.68
N ASP A 94 10.71 -11.34 -5.83
CA ASP A 94 10.08 -10.03 -5.96
C ASP A 94 8.74 -10.18 -6.67
N VAL A 95 7.75 -9.38 -6.26
CA VAL A 95 6.42 -9.36 -6.88
C VAL A 95 6.29 -8.11 -7.72
N VAL A 96 6.24 -8.28 -9.04
CA VAL A 96 6.15 -7.18 -10.01
C VAL A 96 4.79 -7.25 -10.69
N ARG A 97 4.11 -6.10 -10.74
CA ARG A 97 2.83 -5.98 -11.41
C ARG A 97 3.04 -5.84 -12.92
N GLY A 98 2.44 -6.73 -13.70
CA GLY A 98 2.44 -6.67 -15.16
C GLY A 98 1.40 -5.69 -15.71
N ASP A 99 1.53 -5.37 -17.00
CA ASP A 99 0.62 -4.45 -17.72
C ASP A 99 -0.83 -4.96 -17.79
N ASP A 100 -1.02 -6.28 -17.63
CA ASP A 100 -2.32 -6.94 -17.53
C ASP A 100 -2.96 -6.82 -16.13
N GLY A 101 -2.29 -6.12 -15.22
CA GLY A 101 -2.73 -5.87 -13.86
C GLY A 101 -2.49 -7.05 -12.90
N GLN A 102 -1.85 -8.14 -13.34
CA GLN A 102 -1.52 -9.29 -12.51
C GLN A 102 -0.15 -9.15 -11.85
N ASP A 103 0.01 -9.75 -10.69
CA ASP A 103 1.25 -9.78 -9.95
C ASP A 103 2.04 -11.05 -10.28
N TYR A 104 3.27 -10.90 -10.76
CA TYR A 104 4.15 -11.99 -11.17
C TYR A 104 5.35 -12.12 -10.23
N PHE A 105 5.73 -13.36 -9.91
CA PHE A 105 6.95 -13.63 -9.16
C PHE A 105 8.18 -13.55 -10.08
N HIS A 106 9.17 -12.80 -9.62
CA HIS A 106 10.49 -12.72 -10.22
C HIS A 106 11.52 -13.21 -9.19
N ASP A 107 12.61 -13.79 -9.66
CA ASP A 107 13.78 -14.00 -8.80
C ASP A 107 14.45 -12.65 -8.47
N LYS A 108 15.44 -12.70 -7.58
CA LYS A 108 16.23 -11.52 -7.19
C LYS A 108 17.13 -10.98 -8.30
N GLU A 109 17.26 -11.70 -9.41
CA GLU A 109 17.96 -11.23 -10.61
C GLU A 109 16.99 -10.54 -11.60
N GLY A 110 15.70 -10.47 -11.26
CA GLY A 110 14.66 -9.83 -12.06
C GLY A 110 14.08 -10.72 -13.16
N LYS A 111 14.41 -12.01 -13.19
CA LYS A 111 13.85 -12.95 -14.16
C LYS A 111 12.53 -13.51 -13.65
N ARG A 112 11.52 -13.52 -14.52
CA ARG A 112 10.19 -14.06 -14.21
C ARG A 112 10.27 -15.56 -13.95
N LEU A 113 9.68 -15.99 -12.84
CA LEU A 113 9.61 -17.39 -12.46
C LEU A 113 8.51 -18.10 -13.25
N GLU A 114 8.79 -19.33 -13.66
CA GLU A 114 7.89 -20.15 -14.46
C GLU A 114 7.75 -21.55 -13.83
N HIS A 115 6.52 -22.09 -13.87
CA HIS A 115 6.23 -23.46 -13.48
C HIS A 115 5.49 -24.14 -14.64
N GLN A 116 6.02 -25.27 -15.12
CA GLN A 116 5.48 -25.99 -16.29
C GLN A 116 5.36 -25.10 -17.56
N GLY A 117 6.32 -24.18 -17.74
CA GLY A 117 6.35 -23.27 -18.89
C GLY A 117 5.31 -22.14 -18.84
N GLN A 118 4.67 -21.93 -17.69
CA GLN A 118 3.75 -20.82 -17.47
C GLN A 118 4.30 -19.89 -16.37
N PRO A 119 4.13 -18.56 -16.51
CA PRO A 119 4.51 -17.60 -15.48
C PRO A 119 3.80 -17.86 -14.15
N VAL A 120 4.54 -17.76 -13.05
CA VAL A 120 3.95 -17.91 -11.72
C VAL A 120 3.42 -16.56 -11.24
N THR A 121 2.12 -16.50 -10.96
CA THR A 121 1.44 -15.30 -10.46
C THR A 121 1.19 -15.37 -8.96
N LEU A 122 1.05 -14.22 -8.31
CA LEU A 122 0.64 -14.14 -6.90
C LEU A 122 -0.84 -14.51 -6.79
N THR A 123 -1.07 -15.81 -6.70
CA THR A 123 -2.37 -16.44 -6.44
C THR A 123 -2.15 -17.62 -5.51
N VAL A 124 -3.20 -18.16 -4.90
CA VAL A 124 -3.08 -19.37 -4.07
C VAL A 124 -2.45 -20.53 -4.85
N LYS A 125 -2.81 -20.69 -6.14
CA LYS A 125 -2.21 -21.71 -7.01
C LYS A 125 -0.75 -21.40 -7.33
N GLY A 126 -0.42 -20.15 -7.62
CA GLY A 126 0.95 -19.76 -7.91
C GLY A 126 1.89 -19.88 -6.71
N LEU A 127 1.41 -19.63 -5.49
CA LEU A 127 2.18 -19.89 -4.26
C LEU A 127 2.51 -21.38 -4.08
N ASN A 128 1.56 -22.27 -4.38
CA ASN A 128 1.83 -23.71 -4.40
C ASN A 128 2.79 -24.08 -5.54
N ALA A 129 2.61 -23.54 -6.75
CA ALA A 129 3.52 -23.77 -7.86
C ALA A 129 4.96 -23.29 -7.58
N LEU A 130 5.12 -22.20 -6.82
CA LEU A 130 6.41 -21.68 -6.37
C LEU A 130 7.10 -22.66 -5.40
N TYR A 131 6.33 -23.29 -4.52
CA TYR A 131 6.82 -24.36 -3.66
C TYR A 131 7.16 -25.63 -4.47
N ASP A 132 6.26 -26.07 -5.36
CA ASP A 132 6.39 -27.30 -6.16
C ASP A 132 7.56 -27.23 -7.15
N SER A 133 7.83 -26.05 -7.72
CA SER A 133 9.02 -25.81 -8.56
C SER A 133 10.33 -25.87 -7.77
N GLY A 134 10.26 -25.83 -6.44
CA GLY A 134 11.42 -25.75 -5.56
C GLY A 134 12.12 -24.39 -5.54
N ALA A 135 11.51 -23.35 -6.15
CA ALA A 135 12.04 -21.99 -6.16
C ALA A 135 12.09 -21.40 -4.74
N VAL A 136 11.06 -21.66 -3.93
CA VAL A 136 11.03 -21.29 -2.51
C VAL A 136 10.57 -22.50 -1.70
N LYS A 137 11.52 -23.31 -1.22
CA LYS A 137 11.19 -24.54 -0.48
C LYS A 137 10.71 -24.25 0.96
N THR A 138 11.12 -23.13 1.52
CA THR A 138 10.90 -22.75 2.93
C THR A 138 9.46 -22.38 3.24
N ILE A 139 8.67 -21.96 2.24
CA ILE A 139 7.26 -21.57 2.42
C ILE A 139 6.33 -22.77 2.58
N GLY A 140 6.77 -23.99 2.28
CA GLY A 140 5.91 -25.18 2.32
C GLY A 140 5.10 -25.28 3.61
N ARG A 141 5.75 -25.28 4.78
CA ARG A 141 5.08 -25.35 6.09
C ARG A 141 4.11 -24.20 6.40
N LEU A 142 4.19 -23.10 5.65
CA LEU A 142 3.37 -21.92 5.83
C LEU A 142 2.12 -21.94 4.93
N LEU A 143 2.03 -22.86 3.97
CA LEU A 143 0.88 -22.99 3.06
C LEU A 143 -0.13 -24.02 3.58
N LYS A 144 -1.43 -23.72 3.48
CA LYS A 144 -2.52 -24.63 3.91
C LYS A 144 -2.55 -25.97 3.18
N SER A 145 -2.04 -26.04 1.95
CA SER A 145 -2.17 -27.18 1.03
C SER A 145 -0.89 -27.99 0.80
N SER A 146 0.24 -27.58 1.38
CA SER A 146 1.55 -28.23 1.17
C SER A 146 1.69 -29.59 1.87
N GLY A 147 0.70 -29.97 2.68
CA GLY A 147 0.70 -31.22 3.45
C GLY A 147 -0.61 -32.00 3.33
N ALA A 148 -0.99 -32.46 2.13
CA ALA A 148 -1.82 -33.66 1.93
C ALA A 148 -2.13 -33.94 0.44
N THR A 149 -1.13 -34.35 -0.34
CA THR A 149 -1.35 -35.27 -1.46
C THR A 149 -0.89 -36.66 -1.03
N GLY A 150 -1.70 -37.28 -0.16
CA GLY A 150 -1.41 -38.62 0.37
C GLY A 150 -2.59 -39.17 1.17
N GLY A 151 -3.44 -39.96 0.51
CA GLY A 151 -4.43 -40.84 1.15
C GLY A 151 -5.82 -40.22 1.35
N GLY A 152 -6.81 -40.78 0.67
CA GLY A 152 -8.20 -40.33 0.71
C GLY A 152 -8.85 -40.41 2.10
N ALA A 153 -9.71 -39.43 2.38
CA ALA A 153 -10.76 -39.52 3.37
C ALA A 153 -11.93 -38.61 2.94
N THR A 154 -12.77 -39.11 2.05
CA THR A 154 -14.16 -38.65 1.93
C THR A 154 -14.92 -39.15 3.16
N GLY A 155 -15.31 -38.25 4.06
CA GLY A 155 -16.21 -38.53 5.18
C GLY A 155 -16.95 -37.25 5.54
N ALA A 156 -18.09 -36.99 4.90
CA ALA A 156 -19.44 -37.28 5.42
C ALA A 156 -19.92 -36.20 6.42
N GLY A 157 -21.06 -35.62 6.09
CA GLY A 157 -21.58 -34.38 6.67
C GLY A 157 -21.84 -34.45 8.17
N ARG A 158 -21.77 -33.27 8.81
CA ARG A 158 -22.21 -33.10 10.19
C ARG A 158 -23.73 -33.10 10.24
N ALA A 159 -24.29 -34.25 10.58
CA ALA A 159 -25.60 -34.34 11.23
C ALA A 159 -25.43 -33.99 12.73
N TYR A 160 -26.30 -33.14 13.23
CA TYR A 160 -26.44 -32.83 14.66
C TYR A 160 -27.01 -34.05 15.38
N HIS A 161 -26.33 -34.56 16.42
CA HIS A 161 -26.99 -35.29 17.50
C HIS A 161 -26.25 -35.12 18.83
N THR A 162 -27.00 -34.61 19.81
CA THR A 162 -26.75 -34.68 21.24
C THR A 162 -26.92 -36.11 21.72
N THR A 163 -26.10 -36.57 22.68
CA THR A 163 -26.51 -37.44 23.81
C THR A 163 -25.30 -37.80 24.68
N ASP A 164 -25.57 -37.79 25.98
CA ASP A 164 -24.65 -37.93 27.10
C ASP A 164 -23.90 -39.27 27.15
N LYS A 165 -22.62 -39.21 27.57
CA LYS A 165 -21.81 -40.40 27.85
C LYS A 165 -22.16 -40.94 29.26
N VAL A 166 -22.88 -42.05 29.30
CA VAL A 166 -22.94 -42.92 30.49
C VAL A 166 -21.68 -43.80 30.52
N PRO A 167 -20.95 -43.92 31.64
CA PRO A 167 -19.79 -44.79 31.73
C PRO A 167 -20.20 -46.27 31.92
N THR A 168 -19.76 -47.13 31.00
CA THR A 168 -19.94 -48.59 31.08
C THR A 168 -18.85 -49.23 31.94
N ALA A 169 -19.24 -49.78 33.09
CA ALA A 169 -18.38 -50.61 33.93
C ALA A 169 -18.08 -51.96 33.25
N LYS A 170 -16.83 -52.42 33.30
CA LYS A 170 -16.42 -53.77 32.86
C LYS A 170 -16.61 -54.79 33.99
N PRO A 171 -17.27 -55.93 33.76
CA PRO A 171 -17.25 -57.05 34.70
C PRO A 171 -15.94 -57.87 34.55
N SER A 172 -15.24 -58.13 35.66
CA SER A 172 -14.08 -59.04 35.69
C SER A 172 -14.55 -60.50 35.66
N GLY A 173 -14.15 -61.23 34.63
CA GLY A 173 -14.37 -62.68 34.53
C GLY A 173 -13.45 -63.47 35.46
N PHE A 174 -14.06 -64.38 36.21
CA PHE A 174 -13.47 -65.37 37.09
C PHE A 174 -12.97 -66.58 36.26
N GLY A 175 -11.77 -67.13 36.54
CA GLY A 175 -11.46 -68.55 36.29
C GLY A 175 -10.27 -68.94 35.37
N LEU A 176 -9.28 -69.57 36.01
CA LEU A 176 -8.32 -70.62 35.55
C LEU A 176 -7.27 -70.31 34.47
N ARG A 177 -6.03 -70.06 34.91
CA ARG A 177 -4.89 -70.99 34.83
C ARG A 177 -3.93 -70.76 35.99
#